data_AF-J4HTV1-F1
#
_entry.id   AF-J4HTV1-F1
#
_cell.length_a   1.000
_cell.length_b   1.000
_cell.length_c   1.000
_cell.angle_alpha   90.00
_cell.angle_beta   90.00
_cell.angle_gamma   90.00
#
_symmetry.space_group_name_H-M   'P 1'
#
loop_
_entity.id
_entity.type
_entity.pdbx_description
1 polymer ?
#
loop_
_entity_poly.entity_id
_entity_poly.type
_entity_poly.pdbx_seq_one_letter_code
_entity_poly.pdbx_strand_id
1 'polypeptide(L)'
;MCVAFWSLEHPQYALILCSNRDEYLSRPTTPAHYHSFGDVNTDPSDDSSSVLSGRDLLAGGTWAGISRAGRVALLTNITEPAGKYTSSRGGLASSFLMPETPERAFRAEVERIVAQNAKYAGFNLLLLSPVMQGQSNRALRMDAALVTNSGGGGVITTRDLSSEERRCGGMSNGIDRQGASEWPKVKHGTHALQEIINTIPGNSDEPELVERLFDMLT
;
A
#
# COMPACT_ATOMS: atom_id res chain seq x y z
N MET A 1 11.74 -11.50 1.39
CA MET A 1 11.81 -10.13 1.92
C MET A 1 10.65 -9.34 1.31
N CYS A 2 10.07 -8.36 2.02
CA CYS A 2 8.91 -7.62 1.49
C CYS A 2 9.21 -6.86 0.18
N VAL A 3 8.30 -6.90 -0.78
CA VAL A 3 8.33 -6.10 -2.01
C VAL A 3 6.92 -5.68 -2.40
N ALA A 4 6.79 -4.55 -3.06
CA ALA A 4 5.56 -4.13 -3.71
C ALA A 4 5.86 -3.41 -5.01
N PHE A 5 5.05 -3.66 -6.04
CA PHE A 5 5.15 -3.07 -7.36
C PHE A 5 3.76 -2.61 -7.81
N TRP A 6 3.67 -1.47 -8.48
CA TRP A 6 2.39 -0.90 -8.88
C TRP A 6 2.45 -0.13 -10.19
N SER A 7 1.27 0.02 -10.81
CA SER A 7 1.03 0.95 -11.93
C SER A 7 -0.29 1.67 -11.74
N LEU A 8 -0.29 2.98 -11.99
CA LEU A 8 -1.45 3.88 -11.90
C LEU A 8 -1.87 4.46 -13.25
N GLU A 9 -1.18 4.09 -14.33
CA GLU A 9 -1.37 4.67 -15.68
C GLU A 9 -1.76 3.61 -16.73
N HIS A 10 -2.19 2.42 -16.30
CA HIS A 10 -2.69 1.41 -17.23
C HIS A 10 -3.97 1.89 -17.93
N PRO A 11 -4.15 1.64 -19.25
CA PRO A 11 -5.32 2.12 -19.99
C PRO A 11 -6.67 1.63 -19.47
N GLN A 12 -6.73 0.43 -18.89
CA GLN A 12 -7.97 -0.18 -18.37
C GLN A 12 -8.07 -0.18 -16.84
N TYR A 13 -6.94 -0.20 -16.13
CA TYR A 13 -6.91 -0.43 -14.68
C TYR A 13 -6.42 0.84 -13.99
N ALA A 14 -7.23 1.41 -13.09
CA ALA A 14 -6.82 2.58 -12.31
C ALA A 14 -5.65 2.27 -11.34
N LEU A 15 -5.49 1.00 -10.99
CA LEU A 15 -4.43 0.46 -10.16
C LEU A 15 -4.15 -0.99 -10.52
N ILE A 16 -2.90 -1.30 -10.81
CA ILE A 16 -2.34 -2.66 -10.71
C ILE A 16 -1.40 -2.64 -9.50
N LEU A 17 -1.54 -3.59 -8.58
CA LEU A 17 -0.71 -3.69 -7.38
C LEU A 17 -0.37 -5.15 -7.08
N CYS A 18 0.92 -5.43 -6.97
CA CYS A 18 1.47 -6.75 -6.66
C CYS A 18 2.39 -6.62 -5.44
N SER A 19 2.27 -7.54 -4.48
CA SER A 19 3.02 -7.45 -3.24
C SER A 19 3.32 -8.83 -2.68
N ASN A 20 4.54 -9.01 -2.19
CA ASN A 20 4.91 -10.17 -1.40
C ASN A 20 5.45 -9.69 -0.05
N ARG A 21 5.03 -10.35 1.04
CA ARG A 21 5.43 -10.00 2.40
C ARG A 21 5.98 -11.22 3.12
N ASP A 22 7.27 -11.15 3.44
CA ASP A 22 7.88 -12.05 4.41
C ASP A 22 7.65 -11.53 5.82
N GLU A 23 7.18 -12.42 6.68
CA GLU A 23 7.01 -12.18 8.11
C GLU A 23 7.34 -13.47 8.87
N TYR A 24 7.62 -13.34 10.17
CA TYR A 24 7.73 -14.47 11.06
C TYR A 24 6.46 -15.33 11.00
N LEU A 25 6.61 -16.62 10.70
CA LEU A 25 5.51 -17.59 10.69
C LEU A 25 4.77 -17.65 12.04
N SER A 26 5.47 -17.32 13.14
CA SER A 26 4.90 -17.27 14.49
C SER A 26 4.11 -16.01 14.79
N ARG A 27 4.12 -14.99 13.91
CA ARG A 27 3.31 -13.78 14.11
C ARG A 27 1.86 -14.10 13.75
N PRO A 28 0.92 -14.05 14.71
CA PRO A 28 -0.46 -14.44 14.43
C PRO A 28 -1.15 -13.41 13.53
N THR A 29 -1.78 -13.88 12.47
CA THR A 29 -2.55 -13.07 11.52
C THR A 29 -3.83 -13.78 11.12
N THR A 30 -4.84 -13.03 10.68
CA THR A 30 -6.00 -13.60 9.99
C THR A 30 -5.76 -13.67 8.48
N PRO A 31 -6.36 -14.64 7.78
CA PRO A 31 -6.49 -14.58 6.33
C PRO A 31 -7.17 -13.28 5.89
N ALA A 32 -6.93 -12.86 4.64
CA ALA A 32 -7.59 -11.69 4.09
C ALA A 32 -9.11 -11.94 3.95
N HIS A 33 -9.89 -11.07 4.57
CA HIS A 33 -11.35 -11.03 4.46
C HIS A 33 -11.81 -9.59 4.69
N TYR A 34 -13.08 -9.30 4.41
CA TYR A 34 -13.65 -8.02 4.78
C TYR A 34 -13.84 -7.97 6.29
N HIS A 35 -13.20 -7.00 6.95
CA HIS A 35 -13.31 -6.79 8.39
C HIS A 35 -13.25 -5.31 8.77
N SER A 36 -13.55 -5.01 10.04
CA SER A 36 -13.26 -3.71 10.67
C SER A 36 -12.06 -3.83 11.61
N PHE A 37 -11.39 -2.72 11.91
CA PHE A 37 -10.25 -2.71 12.85
C PHE A 37 -10.66 -2.53 14.32
N GLY A 38 -11.97 -2.41 14.58
CA GLY A 38 -12.57 -2.42 15.92
C GLY A 38 -12.59 -3.82 16.56
N ASP A 39 -13.61 -4.10 17.37
CA ASP A 39 -13.75 -5.40 18.04
C ASP A 39 -13.81 -6.53 17.00
N VAL A 40 -12.98 -7.55 17.22
CA VAL A 40 -12.80 -8.72 16.34
C VAL A 40 -14.10 -9.53 16.20
N ASN A 41 -15.01 -9.43 17.18
CA ASN A 41 -16.29 -10.16 17.18
C ASN A 41 -17.43 -9.42 16.49
N THR A 42 -17.19 -8.21 15.97
CA THR A 42 -18.21 -7.45 15.25
C THR A 42 -18.25 -7.94 13.80
N ASP A 43 -19.34 -8.59 13.39
CA ASP A 43 -19.55 -9.00 12.00
C ASP A 43 -19.74 -7.76 11.12
N PRO A 44 -18.80 -7.43 10.22
CA PRO A 44 -18.81 -6.20 9.45
C PRO A 44 -19.30 -6.45 8.02
N SER A 45 -19.92 -7.61 7.74
CA SER A 45 -20.23 -8.09 6.38
C SER A 45 -21.01 -7.07 5.53
N ASP A 46 -21.74 -6.16 6.16
CA ASP A 46 -22.57 -5.13 5.51
C ASP A 46 -22.11 -3.67 5.74
N ASP A 47 -20.97 -3.43 6.41
CA ASP A 47 -20.51 -2.05 6.61
C ASP A 47 -19.75 -1.53 5.38
N SER A 48 -20.25 -0.41 4.83
CA SER A 48 -19.57 0.42 3.84
C SER A 48 -18.15 0.85 4.25
N SER A 49 -17.81 0.78 5.53
CA SER A 49 -16.48 1.07 6.07
C SER A 49 -15.52 -0.12 6.05
N SER A 50 -15.99 -1.35 5.76
CA SER A 50 -15.18 -2.57 5.83
C SER A 50 -13.95 -2.55 4.91
N VAL A 51 -12.91 -3.24 5.34
CA VAL A 51 -11.59 -3.31 4.70
C VAL A 51 -11.26 -4.76 4.38
N LEU A 52 -10.90 -5.03 3.12
CA LEU A 52 -10.31 -6.30 2.71
C LEU A 52 -8.82 -6.28 3.06
N SER A 53 -8.45 -7.00 4.11
CA SER A 53 -7.05 -7.18 4.49
C SER A 53 -6.87 -8.40 5.40
N GLY A 54 -5.62 -8.87 5.54
CA GLY A 54 -5.24 -9.67 6.70
C GLY A 54 -5.04 -8.77 7.91
N ARG A 55 -5.43 -9.24 9.11
CA ARG A 55 -5.26 -8.50 10.36
C ARG A 55 -4.09 -9.05 11.15
N ASP A 56 -3.25 -8.15 11.65
CA ASP A 56 -2.22 -8.45 12.64
C ASP A 56 -2.89 -8.68 14.00
N LEU A 57 -2.90 -9.91 14.49
CA LEU A 57 -3.56 -10.24 15.77
C LEU A 57 -2.74 -9.81 16.99
N LEU A 58 -1.47 -9.45 16.80
CA LEU A 58 -0.63 -8.95 17.88
C LEU A 58 -0.76 -7.44 18.07
N ALA A 59 -0.72 -6.67 16.98
CA ALA A 59 -0.75 -5.21 17.03
C ALA A 59 -2.06 -4.57 16.53
N GLY A 60 -3.01 -5.38 16.06
CA GLY A 60 -4.39 -4.98 15.73
C GLY A 60 -4.60 -4.37 14.33
N GLY A 61 -3.54 -3.96 13.63
CA GLY A 61 -3.60 -3.27 12.33
C GLY A 61 -3.42 -4.18 11.11
N THR A 62 -2.96 -3.62 9.98
CA THR A 62 -2.61 -4.37 8.77
C THR A 62 -1.36 -3.83 8.09
N TRP A 63 -0.78 -4.59 7.16
CA TRP A 63 0.30 -4.12 6.29
C TRP A 63 -0.16 -3.82 4.87
N ALA A 64 -1.28 -4.39 4.43
CA ALA A 64 -1.80 -4.16 3.09
C ALA A 64 -3.30 -4.38 3.10
N GLY A 65 -4.05 -3.47 2.49
CA GLY A 65 -5.50 -3.61 2.40
C GLY A 65 -6.14 -2.63 1.43
N ILE A 66 -7.41 -2.89 1.14
CA ILE A 66 -8.27 -2.02 0.35
C ILE A 66 -9.62 -1.85 1.06
N SER A 67 -10.09 -0.63 1.22
CA SER A 67 -11.43 -0.36 1.76
C SER A 67 -12.50 -0.44 0.68
N ARG A 68 -13.78 -0.57 1.06
CA ARG A 68 -14.89 -0.50 0.09
C ARG A 68 -15.01 0.85 -0.61
N ALA A 69 -14.43 1.91 -0.04
CA ALA A 69 -14.28 3.20 -0.69
C ALA A 69 -13.11 3.25 -1.70
N GLY A 70 -12.40 2.13 -1.91
CA GLY A 70 -11.27 2.01 -2.84
C GLY A 70 -9.95 2.59 -2.33
N ARG A 71 -9.88 3.02 -1.06
CA ARG A 71 -8.61 3.47 -0.47
C ARG A 71 -7.68 2.26 -0.31
N VAL A 72 -6.42 2.40 -0.68
CA VAL A 72 -5.41 1.35 -0.56
C VAL A 72 -4.25 1.86 0.29
N ALA A 73 -3.78 1.01 1.20
CA ALA A 73 -2.57 1.25 1.96
C ALA A 73 -1.67 0.02 1.88
N LEU A 74 -0.37 0.23 1.71
CA LEU A 74 0.62 -0.83 1.72
C LEU A 74 1.88 -0.39 2.44
N LEU A 75 2.34 -1.20 3.39
CA LEU A 75 3.46 -0.93 4.26
C LEU A 75 4.60 -1.94 4.10
N THR A 76 5.82 -1.43 3.93
CA THR A 76 7.06 -2.22 4.01
C THR A 76 7.90 -1.74 5.19
N ASN A 77 8.49 -2.67 5.94
CA ASN A 77 9.44 -2.32 7.00
C ASN A 77 10.79 -1.90 6.40
N ILE A 78 11.42 -0.86 6.94
CA ILE A 78 12.82 -0.54 6.59
C ILE A 78 13.75 -1.56 7.27
N THR A 79 14.79 -2.01 6.56
CA THR A 79 15.85 -2.86 7.09
C THR A 79 16.79 -2.02 7.94
N GLU A 80 16.72 -2.22 9.25
CA GLU A 80 17.51 -1.48 10.24
C GLU A 80 17.73 -2.35 11.50
N PRO A 81 18.67 -1.99 12.41
CA PRO A 81 18.84 -2.67 13.68
C PRO A 81 17.54 -2.70 14.49
N ALA A 82 17.28 -3.80 15.18
CA ALA A 82 16.06 -3.96 15.97
C ALA A 82 15.99 -2.91 17.10
N GLY A 83 14.94 -2.10 17.08
CA GLY A 83 14.60 -1.14 18.13
C GLY A 83 13.27 -1.49 18.82
N LYS A 84 13.09 -1.03 20.06
CA LYS A 84 11.82 -1.17 20.79
C LYS A 84 10.97 0.07 20.57
N TYR A 85 9.80 -0.11 19.97
CA TYR A 85 8.80 0.94 19.76
C TYR A 85 7.45 0.46 20.27
N THR A 86 6.73 1.32 20.98
CA THR A 86 5.38 1.03 21.49
C THR A 86 4.32 1.22 20.41
N SER A 87 4.61 2.01 19.38
CA SER A 87 3.68 2.33 18.30
C SER A 87 3.67 1.26 17.21
N SER A 88 2.48 0.89 16.74
CA SER A 88 2.31 -0.02 15.61
C SER A 88 2.22 0.73 14.28
N ARG A 89 3.12 0.41 13.35
CA ARG A 89 3.09 0.91 11.97
C ARG A 89 1.83 0.47 11.21
N GLY A 90 1.34 -0.74 11.48
CA GLY A 90 0.11 -1.22 10.86
C GLY A 90 -1.13 -0.42 11.26
N GLY A 91 -1.06 0.29 12.39
CA GLY A 91 -2.06 1.26 12.82
C GLY A 91 -2.19 2.47 11.88
N LEU A 92 -1.07 2.90 11.26
CA LEU A 92 -1.09 3.99 10.27
C LEU A 92 -1.87 3.56 9.02
N ALA A 93 -1.58 2.37 8.50
CA ALA A 93 -2.27 1.80 7.35
C ALA A 93 -3.76 1.59 7.63
N SER A 94 -4.12 0.98 8.77
CA SER A 94 -5.53 0.79 9.13
C SER A 94 -6.28 2.11 9.30
N SER A 95 -5.66 3.13 9.89
CA SER A 95 -6.29 4.45 10.07
C SER A 95 -6.56 5.18 8.75
N PHE A 96 -5.74 4.93 7.72
CA PHE A 96 -5.98 5.48 6.38
C PHE A 96 -7.11 4.74 5.65
N LEU A 97 -7.14 3.41 5.79
CA LEU A 97 -8.13 2.53 5.17
C LEU A 97 -9.53 2.74 5.75
N MET A 98 -9.59 2.99 7.06
CA MET A 98 -10.82 3.25 7.82
C MET A 98 -10.66 4.58 8.58
N PRO A 99 -10.74 5.72 7.88
CA PRO A 99 -10.60 7.03 8.51
C PRO A 99 -11.81 7.32 9.41
N GLU A 100 -11.57 8.06 10.49
CA GLU A 100 -12.66 8.58 11.34
C GLU A 100 -13.57 9.56 10.58
N THR A 101 -13.05 10.22 9.55
CA THR A 101 -13.76 11.18 8.70
C THR A 101 -13.68 10.71 7.24
N PRO A 102 -14.63 9.89 6.76
CA PRO A 102 -14.60 9.30 5.40
C PRO A 102 -14.48 10.32 4.26
N GLU A 103 -15.13 11.47 4.41
CA GLU A 103 -15.17 12.57 3.44
C GLU A 103 -13.89 13.44 3.44
N ARG A 104 -12.95 13.20 4.35
CA ARG A 104 -11.71 13.97 4.41
C ARG A 104 -10.95 13.79 3.09
N ALA A 105 -10.61 14.92 2.47
CA ALA A 105 -9.79 14.97 1.27
C ALA A 105 -8.47 14.20 1.47
N PHE A 106 -8.02 13.50 0.42
CA PHE A 106 -6.83 12.65 0.46
C PHE A 106 -5.61 13.36 1.08
N ARG A 107 -5.32 14.60 0.65
CA ARG A 107 -4.19 15.39 1.17
C ARG A 107 -4.28 15.67 2.66
N ALA A 108 -5.44 16.06 3.14
CA ALA A 108 -5.66 16.31 4.56
C ALA A 108 -5.55 15.02 5.40
N GLU A 109 -5.90 13.86 4.84
CA GLU A 109 -5.70 12.57 5.50
C GLU A 109 -4.21 12.19 5.57
N VAL A 110 -3.46 12.41 4.49
CA VAL A 110 -2.00 12.21 4.48
C VAL A 110 -1.32 13.14 5.50
N GLU A 111 -1.72 14.41 5.57
CA GLU A 111 -1.19 15.37 6.56
C GLU A 111 -1.48 14.95 8.00
N ARG A 112 -2.66 14.38 8.28
CA ARG A 112 -3.00 13.81 9.59
C ARG A 112 -2.05 12.68 10.00
N ILE A 113 -1.66 11.84 9.04
CA ILE A 113 -0.69 10.75 9.26
C ILE A 113 0.71 11.33 9.52
N VAL A 114 1.12 12.35 8.77
CA VAL A 114 2.41 13.04 8.95
C VAL A 114 2.48 13.75 10.31
N ALA A 115 1.37 14.31 10.79
CA ALA A 115 1.29 15.03 12.07
C ALA A 115 1.34 14.12 13.32
N GLN A 116 1.44 12.80 13.17
CA GLN A 116 1.55 11.88 14.30
C GLN A 116 2.84 12.12 15.08
N ASN A 117 2.73 12.41 16.38
CA ASN A 117 3.89 12.67 17.25
C ASN A 117 4.52 11.38 17.83
N ALA A 118 3.94 10.22 17.53
CA ALA A 118 4.42 8.94 18.01
C ALA A 118 5.72 8.50 17.29
N LYS A 119 6.55 7.72 17.97
CA LYS A 119 7.77 7.13 17.40
C LYS A 119 7.52 5.71 16.93
N TYR A 120 7.90 5.44 15.69
CA TYR A 120 7.71 4.15 15.02
C TYR A 120 9.07 3.57 14.64
N ALA A 121 9.15 2.23 14.55
CA ALA A 121 10.21 1.58 13.78
C ALA A 121 10.18 2.04 12.31
N GLY A 122 11.26 1.87 11.57
CA GLY A 122 11.39 2.31 10.19
C GLY A 122 10.34 1.70 9.26
N PHE A 123 9.74 2.52 8.38
CA PHE A 123 8.75 2.08 7.41
C PHE A 123 8.73 2.92 6.12
N ASN A 124 8.22 2.30 5.06
CA ASN A 124 7.66 2.99 3.90
C ASN A 124 6.17 2.61 3.80
N LEU A 125 5.33 3.57 3.43
CA LEU A 125 3.88 3.43 3.35
C LEU A 125 3.38 4.09 2.06
N LEU A 126 2.81 3.29 1.17
CA LEU A 126 2.11 3.75 -0.03
C LEU A 126 0.64 3.94 0.32
N LEU A 127 0.10 5.13 0.06
CA LEU A 127 -1.30 5.49 0.29
C LEU A 127 -1.92 5.89 -1.04
N LEU A 128 -3.04 5.27 -1.41
CA LEU A 128 -3.77 5.55 -2.63
C LEU A 128 -5.25 5.79 -2.33
N SER A 129 -5.86 6.75 -3.02
CA SER A 129 -7.31 7.02 -2.91
C SER A 129 -7.91 7.26 -4.30
N PRO A 130 -9.09 6.70 -4.59
CA PRO A 130 -9.72 6.90 -5.88
C PRO A 130 -10.18 8.34 -6.06
N VAL A 131 -10.03 8.85 -7.28
CA VAL A 131 -10.51 10.15 -7.73
C VAL A 131 -11.19 9.97 -9.08
N MET A 132 -12.41 10.48 -9.20
CA MET A 132 -13.12 10.53 -10.47
C MET A 132 -12.70 11.78 -11.24
N GLN A 133 -12.11 11.63 -12.41
CA GLN A 133 -11.76 12.75 -13.30
C GLN A 133 -12.68 12.81 -14.52
N GLY A 134 -13.01 14.04 -14.94
CA GLY A 134 -13.78 14.33 -16.16
C GLY A 134 -15.29 14.42 -15.94
N GLN A 135 -15.92 15.46 -16.49
CA GLN A 135 -17.38 15.65 -16.41
C GLN A 135 -18.16 14.77 -17.40
N SER A 136 -17.58 14.47 -18.57
CA SER A 136 -18.24 13.74 -19.67
C SER A 136 -17.70 12.32 -19.90
N ASN A 137 -16.44 12.04 -19.57
CA ASN A 137 -15.83 10.72 -19.63
C ASN A 137 -15.16 10.41 -18.30
N ARG A 138 -15.97 9.92 -17.35
CA ARG A 138 -15.56 9.65 -15.96
C ARG A 138 -14.51 8.54 -15.92
N ALA A 139 -13.24 8.93 -15.85
CA ALA A 139 -12.13 7.99 -15.66
C ALA A 139 -11.79 7.89 -14.17
N LEU A 140 -11.73 6.66 -13.65
CA LEU A 140 -11.22 6.37 -12.32
C LEU A 140 -9.69 6.50 -12.34
N ARG A 141 -9.14 7.30 -11.42
CA ARG A 141 -7.70 7.42 -11.18
C ARG A 141 -7.39 7.30 -9.70
N MET A 142 -6.12 7.16 -9.37
CA MET A 142 -5.65 7.17 -7.98
C MET A 142 -4.83 8.42 -7.69
N ASP A 143 -5.25 9.16 -6.67
CA ASP A 143 -4.33 9.99 -5.91
C ASP A 143 -3.38 9.09 -5.13
N ALA A 144 -2.14 9.53 -4.97
CA ALA A 144 -1.08 8.69 -4.43
C ALA A 144 -0.07 9.51 -3.62
N ALA A 145 0.40 8.94 -2.51
CA ALA A 145 1.46 9.49 -1.69
C ALA A 145 2.34 8.37 -1.12
N LEU A 146 3.63 8.64 -1.02
CA LEU A 146 4.58 7.83 -0.28
C LEU A 146 4.91 8.52 1.04
N VAL A 147 4.75 7.79 2.13
CA VAL A 147 4.98 8.25 3.50
C VAL A 147 6.07 7.39 4.14
N THR A 148 7.03 8.02 4.81
CA THR A 148 8.13 7.32 5.48
C THR A 148 8.60 8.11 6.69
N ASN A 149 9.16 7.42 7.68
CA ASN A 149 9.95 8.05 8.74
C ASN A 149 11.47 8.01 8.48
N SER A 150 11.90 7.51 7.31
CA SER A 150 13.31 7.36 6.92
C SER A 150 14.18 6.57 7.89
N GLY A 151 13.56 5.76 8.75
CA GLY A 151 14.23 4.97 9.78
C GLY A 151 13.57 5.11 11.16
N GLY A 152 13.85 4.15 12.03
CA GLY A 152 13.29 4.04 13.37
C GLY A 152 13.47 5.31 14.20
N GLY A 153 12.37 5.84 14.72
CA GLY A 153 12.34 7.07 15.52
C GLY A 153 12.43 8.38 14.72
N GLY A 154 12.58 8.30 13.40
CA GLY A 154 12.61 9.46 12.51
C GLY A 154 11.28 10.23 12.46
N VAL A 155 11.31 11.39 11.82
CA VAL A 155 10.13 12.22 11.59
C VAL A 155 9.38 11.68 10.38
N ILE A 156 8.06 11.55 10.49
CA ILE A 156 7.24 11.15 9.35
C ILE A 156 7.24 12.27 8.31
N THR A 157 7.49 11.91 7.07
CA THR A 157 7.48 12.80 5.90
C THR A 157 6.64 12.17 4.81
N THR A 158 6.17 12.98 3.86
CA THR A 158 5.38 12.52 2.72
C THR A 158 5.87 13.16 1.43
N ARG A 159 5.61 12.49 0.31
CA ARG A 159 5.86 13.00 -1.02
C ARG A 159 4.89 12.40 -2.03
N ASP A 160 4.80 13.06 -3.17
CA ASP A 160 4.14 12.52 -4.34
C ASP A 160 5.00 11.48 -5.04
N LEU A 161 4.33 10.60 -5.78
CA LEU A 161 4.96 9.72 -6.76
C LEU A 161 5.38 10.55 -7.97
N SER A 162 6.58 10.30 -8.47
CA SER A 162 7.04 10.83 -9.75
C SER A 162 6.23 10.24 -10.91
N SER A 163 6.29 10.86 -12.09
CA SER A 163 5.62 10.29 -13.28
C SER A 163 6.13 8.89 -13.65
N GLU A 164 7.40 8.60 -13.36
CA GLU A 164 7.97 7.25 -13.55
C GLU A 164 7.36 6.26 -12.56
N GLU A 165 7.28 6.63 -11.28
CA GLU A 165 6.67 5.79 -10.24
C GLU A 165 5.17 5.59 -10.44
N ARG A 166 4.47 6.53 -11.09
CA ARG A 166 3.07 6.37 -11.49
C ARG A 166 2.90 5.37 -12.63
N ARG A 167 3.81 5.36 -13.60
CA ARG A 167 3.82 4.37 -14.69
C ARG A 167 4.12 2.98 -14.17
N CYS A 168 5.24 2.82 -13.48
CA CYS A 168 5.70 1.57 -12.88
C CYS A 168 6.59 1.89 -11.68
N GLY A 169 6.02 1.81 -10.48
CA GLY A 169 6.73 2.05 -9.23
C GLY A 169 6.99 0.76 -8.46
N GLY A 170 7.99 0.82 -7.58
CA GLY A 170 8.33 -0.31 -6.72
C GLY A 170 8.96 0.15 -5.42
N MET A 171 8.67 -0.58 -4.34
CA MET A 171 9.29 -0.35 -3.04
C MET A 171 9.56 -1.66 -2.31
N SER A 172 10.47 -1.58 -1.34
CA SER A 172 10.88 -2.71 -0.54
C SER A 172 11.41 -2.22 0.82
N ASN A 173 12.26 -3.01 1.46
CA ASN A 173 12.79 -2.71 2.79
C ASN A 173 13.92 -1.65 2.81
N GLY A 174 14.26 -1.05 1.67
CA GLY A 174 15.20 0.08 1.64
C GLY A 174 14.55 1.37 2.16
N ILE A 175 15.37 2.39 2.40
CA ILE A 175 14.88 3.72 2.78
C ILE A 175 14.51 4.51 1.51
N ASP A 176 13.26 4.96 1.43
CA ASP A 176 12.81 5.80 0.31
C ASP A 176 13.74 7.01 0.08
N ARG A 177 14.02 7.31 -1.20
CA ARG A 177 14.99 8.33 -1.67
C ARG A 177 16.44 8.19 -1.16
N GLN A 178 16.79 7.12 -0.46
CA GLN A 178 18.16 6.84 -0.03
C GLN A 178 18.66 5.53 -0.66
N GLY A 179 18.57 5.46 -1.99
CA GLY A 179 19.08 4.33 -2.78
C GLY A 179 18.20 3.08 -2.76
N ALA A 180 17.02 3.09 -2.13
CA ALA A 180 16.09 1.94 -2.15
C ALA A 180 15.66 1.54 -3.57
N SER A 181 15.52 2.50 -4.48
CA SER A 181 15.23 2.25 -5.90
C SER A 181 16.34 1.47 -6.60
N GLU A 182 17.57 1.54 -6.09
CA GLU A 182 18.74 0.91 -6.70
C GLU A 182 18.90 -0.56 -6.31
N TRP A 183 18.07 -1.06 -5.38
CA TRP A 183 18.13 -2.43 -4.94
C TRP A 183 17.76 -3.37 -6.10
N PRO A 184 18.56 -4.44 -6.37
CA PRO A 184 18.34 -5.30 -7.53
C PRO A 184 16.91 -5.85 -7.64
N LYS A 185 16.31 -6.29 -6.53
CA LYS A 185 14.92 -6.78 -6.51
C LYS A 185 13.88 -5.71 -6.87
N VAL A 186 14.14 -4.45 -6.53
CA VAL A 186 13.23 -3.35 -6.88
C VAL A 186 13.34 -3.08 -8.37
N LYS A 187 14.56 -2.95 -8.90
CA LYS A 187 14.80 -2.77 -10.35
C LYS A 187 14.24 -3.91 -11.19
N HIS A 188 14.50 -5.15 -10.80
CA HIS A 188 14.01 -6.32 -11.54
C HIS A 188 12.49 -6.39 -11.53
N GLY A 189 11.84 -6.19 -10.38
CA GLY A 189 10.38 -6.25 -10.30
C GLY A 189 9.68 -5.08 -11.00
N THR A 190 10.23 -3.86 -10.94
CA THR A 190 9.66 -2.74 -11.71
C THR A 190 9.83 -2.94 -13.21
N HIS A 191 10.97 -3.48 -13.66
CA HIS A 191 11.19 -3.83 -15.06
C HIS A 191 10.23 -4.93 -15.52
N ALA A 192 10.10 -6.02 -14.74
CA ALA A 192 9.19 -7.12 -15.05
C ALA A 192 7.73 -6.65 -15.12
N LEU A 193 7.28 -5.82 -14.16
CA LEU A 193 5.95 -5.23 -14.20
C LEU A 193 5.74 -4.39 -15.46
N GLN A 194 6.73 -3.57 -15.83
CA GLN A 194 6.68 -2.74 -17.02
C GLN A 194 6.58 -3.58 -18.31
N GLU A 195 7.32 -4.69 -18.39
CA GLU A 195 7.24 -5.64 -19.51
C GLU A 195 5.87 -6.31 -19.58
N ILE A 196 5.32 -6.76 -18.44
CA ILE A 196 3.98 -7.37 -18.36
C ILE A 196 2.93 -6.37 -18.87
N ILE A 197 2.94 -5.14 -18.36
CA ILE A 197 2.00 -4.09 -18.75
C ILE A 197 2.12 -3.72 -20.24
N ASN A 198 3.32 -3.70 -20.80
CA ASN A 198 3.52 -3.33 -22.21
C ASN A 198 3.11 -4.45 -23.19
N THR A 199 3.08 -5.70 -22.73
CA THR A 199 2.82 -6.88 -23.58
C THR A 199 1.36 -7.33 -23.56
N ILE A 200 0.57 -6.86 -22.59
CA ILE A 200 -0.84 -7.19 -22.40
C ILE A 200 -1.66 -6.02 -22.98
N PRO A 201 -2.21 -6.14 -24.21
CA PRO A 201 -2.94 -5.04 -24.83
C PRO A 201 -4.17 -4.68 -24.00
N GLY A 202 -4.60 -3.43 -24.02
CA GLY A 202 -5.73 -2.92 -23.22
C GLY A 202 -7.12 -3.49 -23.56
N ASN A 203 -7.22 -4.71 -24.06
CA ASN A 203 -8.43 -5.50 -24.34
C ASN A 203 -8.22 -7.01 -24.04
N SER A 204 -7.21 -7.37 -23.24
CA SER A 204 -6.75 -8.76 -23.04
C SER A 204 -7.38 -9.46 -21.83
N ASP A 205 -7.15 -10.78 -21.76
CA ASP A 205 -7.70 -11.75 -20.81
C ASP A 205 -7.14 -11.50 -19.40
N GLU A 206 -7.93 -10.85 -18.52
CA GLU A 206 -7.58 -10.55 -17.13
C GLU A 206 -6.93 -11.71 -16.35
N PRO A 207 -7.37 -12.98 -16.51
CA PRO A 207 -6.68 -14.15 -15.94
C PRO A 207 -5.20 -14.26 -16.33
N GLU A 208 -4.86 -14.05 -17.61
CA GLU A 208 -3.46 -14.11 -18.07
C GLU A 208 -2.62 -13.01 -17.43
N LEU A 209 -3.18 -11.80 -17.30
CA LEU A 209 -2.53 -10.71 -16.58
C LEU A 209 -2.27 -11.12 -15.12
N VAL A 210 -3.28 -11.63 -14.43
CA VAL A 210 -3.16 -12.04 -13.03
C VAL A 210 -2.10 -13.11 -12.83
N GLU A 211 -2.07 -14.16 -13.65
CA GLU A 211 -1.05 -15.23 -13.58
C GLU A 211 0.37 -14.67 -13.78
N ARG A 212 0.59 -13.82 -14.80
CA ARG A 212 1.91 -13.22 -15.03
C ARG A 212 2.36 -12.31 -13.90
N LEU A 213 1.41 -11.60 -13.26
CA LEU A 213 1.69 -10.78 -12.08
C LEU A 213 2.04 -11.65 -10.86
N PHE A 214 1.46 -12.84 -10.72
CA PHE A 214 1.84 -13.80 -9.69
C PHE A 214 3.23 -14.39 -9.95
N ASP A 215 3.53 -14.81 -11.17
CA ASP A 215 4.85 -15.35 -11.55
C ASP A 215 5.98 -14.35 -11.26
N MET A 216 5.73 -13.05 -11.46
CA MET A 216 6.68 -11.98 -11.12
C MET A 216 7.06 -11.96 -9.62
N LEU A 217 6.20 -12.45 -8.73
CA LEU A 217 6.41 -12.45 -7.29
C LEU A 217 7.07 -13.74 -6.76
N THR A 218 7.24 -14.77 -7.61
CA THR A 218 7.90 -16.05 -7.28
C THR A 218 9.40 -16.00 -7.50
#